data_AF-A0A537VFN3-F1
#
_entry.id   AF-A0A537VFN3-F1
#
_cell.length_a   1.000
_cell.length_b   1.000
_cell.length_c   1.000
_cell.angle_alpha   90.00
_cell.angle_beta   90.00
_cell.angle_gamma   90.00
#
_symmetry.space_group_name_H-M   'P 1'
#
loop_
_entity.id
_entity.type
_entity.pdbx_description
1 polymer ?
#
loop_
_entity_poly.entity_id
_entity_poly.type
_entity_poly.pdbx_seq_one_letter_code
_entity_poly.pdbx_strand_id
1 'polypeptide(L)'
;MGLKYVRTTIAEARMPGVAPIAGWLKASKVDNGDEVSATVELYREELGAEVEAWSTERVREMLNTNHYFHAMHLPRAFHIHPLNYALGLAELAEAAGARIFEDTPALAIDVEGVRKRIVTPSARVRAGHIVLAGNVHLGSLQPRIAGTVVPIWSYTITTAPLGPRLAEAIAYRGAVTDTDLANNHYRIVGNDRLLWSGHTTTWEADPKRYVGRLKADMMAVYPQLGEVEVEHAWSGVLGNALHRMPQIGELSPGLWLASAFGGHGLNTTAMAGNILAQAVVEGDDTWRLFAPFELVWAGGRLGRAAMQVFYWWFNGLERFEARAARQREAEDQRVAGRAARREGDDEMDVEARLGAVVPRADLPEEPALAELPADPLAPSEIVSPPIKRESVDAPLEAPAQENFLRADLPDVSVVEDDAARSRPVPDARPKRPV
;
A
#
# COMPACT_ATOMS: atom_id res chain seq x y z
N MET A 1 -3.82 -10.90 -14.87
CA MET A 1 -3.09 -12.17 -15.16
C MET A 1 -2.55 -12.85 -13.89
N GLY A 2 -1.65 -12.21 -13.13
CA GLY A 2 -0.97 -12.85 -11.99
C GLY A 2 -1.83 -13.33 -10.82
N LEU A 3 -2.77 -12.49 -10.33
CA LEU A 3 -3.67 -12.88 -9.23
C LEU A 3 -4.52 -14.11 -9.57
N LYS A 4 -4.99 -14.19 -10.82
CA LYS A 4 -5.76 -15.33 -11.35
C LYS A 4 -4.88 -16.59 -11.35
N TYR A 5 -3.65 -16.49 -11.86
CA TYR A 5 -2.70 -17.60 -11.86
C TYR A 5 -2.50 -18.16 -10.44
N VAL A 6 -2.11 -17.32 -9.48
CA VAL A 6 -1.87 -17.75 -8.08
C VAL A 6 -3.11 -18.47 -7.52
N ARG A 7 -4.30 -17.88 -7.69
CA ARG A 7 -5.56 -18.48 -7.20
C ARG A 7 -5.85 -19.83 -7.86
N THR A 8 -5.75 -19.90 -9.18
CA THR A 8 -6.04 -21.11 -9.96
C THR A 8 -5.03 -22.20 -9.62
N THR A 9 -3.73 -21.90 -9.60
CA THR A 9 -2.68 -22.86 -9.28
C THR A 9 -2.85 -23.46 -7.88
N ILE A 10 -3.17 -22.63 -6.87
CA ILE A 10 -3.44 -23.13 -5.51
C ILE A 10 -4.64 -24.09 -5.49
N ALA A 11 -5.72 -23.73 -6.19
CA ALA A 11 -6.95 -24.50 -6.20
C ALA A 11 -6.81 -25.83 -6.96
N GLU A 12 -6.22 -25.79 -8.16
CA GLU A 12 -6.07 -26.96 -9.04
C GLU A 12 -5.06 -27.96 -8.48
N ALA A 13 -3.92 -27.48 -7.98
CA ALA A 13 -2.90 -28.34 -7.38
C ALA A 13 -3.21 -28.76 -5.94
N ARG A 14 -4.28 -28.21 -5.33
CA ARG A 14 -4.69 -28.47 -3.95
C ARG A 14 -3.53 -28.32 -2.96
N MET A 15 -2.77 -27.24 -3.11
CA MET A 15 -1.52 -27.05 -2.37
C MET A 15 -1.75 -27.07 -0.85
N PRO A 16 -1.09 -27.97 -0.11
CA PRO A 16 -1.35 -28.16 1.31
C PRO A 16 -0.93 -26.93 2.11
N GLY A 17 -1.80 -26.51 3.04
CA GLY A 17 -1.47 -25.45 4.01
C GLY A 17 -1.27 -24.04 3.42
N VAL A 18 -1.60 -23.80 2.14
CA VAL A 18 -1.53 -22.44 1.56
C VAL A 18 -2.65 -21.55 2.09
N ALA A 19 -3.83 -22.14 2.32
CA ALA A 19 -5.00 -21.55 3.01
C ALA A 19 -5.30 -20.09 2.60
N PRO A 20 -5.73 -19.83 1.36
CA PRO A 20 -6.05 -18.48 0.91
C PRO A 20 -7.23 -17.88 1.68
N ILE A 21 -7.05 -16.67 2.19
CA ILE A 21 -8.09 -15.88 2.87
C ILE A 21 -8.36 -14.62 2.07
N ALA A 22 -9.63 -14.45 1.68
CA ALA A 22 -10.08 -13.38 0.79
C ALA A 22 -10.23 -12.04 1.52
N GLY A 23 -10.20 -10.97 0.73
CA GLY A 23 -10.33 -9.60 1.17
C GLY A 23 -8.99 -8.91 1.41
N TRP A 24 -8.91 -7.68 0.92
CA TRP A 24 -7.92 -6.69 1.34
C TRP A 24 -8.63 -5.37 1.60
N LEU A 25 -8.35 -4.77 2.74
CA LEU A 25 -8.89 -3.47 3.14
C LEU A 25 -7.76 -2.45 3.19
N LYS A 26 -7.86 -1.40 2.39
CA LYS A 26 -6.98 -0.23 2.48
C LYS A 26 -7.70 0.86 3.27
N ALA A 27 -7.41 0.94 4.57
CA ALA A 27 -8.09 1.81 5.53
C ALA A 27 -7.43 3.18 5.63
N SER A 28 -8.22 4.24 5.63
CA SER A 28 -7.75 5.61 5.80
C SER A 28 -7.66 6.01 7.26
N LYS A 29 -6.58 6.72 7.62
CA LYS A 29 -6.41 7.34 8.95
C LYS A 29 -7.01 8.74 9.06
N VAL A 30 -7.53 9.28 7.96
CA VAL A 30 -8.13 10.60 7.90
C VAL A 30 -9.54 10.48 7.31
N ASP A 31 -10.40 11.43 7.65
CA ASP A 31 -11.73 11.48 7.10
C ASP A 31 -11.70 12.05 5.67
N ASN A 32 -11.50 11.18 4.69
CA ASN A 32 -11.39 11.53 3.27
C ASN A 32 -12.29 10.66 2.37
N GLY A 33 -13.55 10.50 2.77
CA GLY A 33 -14.52 9.62 2.09
C GLY A 33 -14.68 9.90 0.60
N ASP A 34 -14.65 11.18 0.20
CA ASP A 34 -14.74 11.58 -1.20
C ASP A 34 -13.53 11.11 -2.03
N GLU A 35 -12.32 11.20 -1.49
CA GLU A 35 -11.09 10.73 -2.15
C GLU A 35 -11.09 9.20 -2.28
N VAL A 36 -11.53 8.49 -1.25
CA VAL A 36 -11.67 7.03 -1.28
C VAL A 36 -12.70 6.61 -2.33
N SER A 37 -13.83 7.31 -2.40
CA SER A 37 -14.89 7.04 -3.39
C SER A 37 -14.42 7.31 -4.81
N ALA A 38 -13.73 8.43 -5.05
CA ALA A 38 -13.13 8.74 -6.35
C ALA A 38 -12.09 7.69 -6.77
N THR A 39 -11.26 7.23 -5.83
CA THR A 39 -10.27 6.16 -6.09
C THR A 39 -10.97 4.83 -6.44
N VAL A 40 -12.05 4.49 -5.73
CA VAL A 40 -12.84 3.28 -6.01
C VAL A 40 -13.49 3.34 -7.39
N GLU A 41 -14.02 4.50 -7.79
CA GLU A 41 -14.61 4.67 -9.12
C GLU A 41 -13.56 4.51 -10.21
N LEU A 42 -12.40 5.15 -10.06
CA LEU A 42 -11.27 4.98 -10.98
C LEU A 42 -10.90 3.50 -11.16
N TYR A 43 -10.80 2.74 -10.06
CA TYR A 43 -10.47 1.31 -10.13
C TYR A 43 -11.57 0.49 -10.81
N ARG A 44 -12.84 0.88 -10.66
CA ARG A 44 -13.96 0.19 -11.28
C ARG A 44 -14.07 0.49 -12.77
N GLU A 45 -14.03 1.77 -13.15
CA GLU A 45 -14.23 2.22 -14.53
C GLU A 45 -13.01 1.97 -15.41
N GLU A 46 -11.82 2.35 -14.95
CA GLU A 46 -10.60 2.28 -15.78
C GLU A 46 -9.93 0.90 -15.74
N LEU A 47 -10.02 0.20 -14.60
CA LEU A 47 -9.32 -1.08 -14.40
C LEU A 47 -10.27 -2.29 -14.38
N GLY A 48 -11.59 -2.08 -14.43
CA GLY A 48 -12.58 -3.15 -14.33
C GLY A 48 -12.48 -3.95 -13.03
N ALA A 49 -11.95 -3.34 -11.97
CA ALA A 49 -11.69 -4.03 -10.71
C ALA A 49 -12.97 -4.13 -9.86
N GLU A 50 -13.17 -5.29 -9.24
CA GLU A 50 -14.20 -5.46 -8.22
C GLU A 50 -13.73 -4.82 -6.91
N VAL A 51 -14.17 -3.58 -6.67
CA VAL A 51 -13.79 -2.76 -5.52
C VAL A 51 -15.00 -2.03 -4.92
N GLU A 52 -14.97 -1.84 -3.60
CA GLU A 52 -16.03 -1.20 -2.82
C GLU A 52 -15.44 -0.09 -1.95
N ALA A 53 -16.16 1.02 -1.84
CA ALA A 53 -15.93 2.01 -0.79
C ALA A 53 -16.67 1.56 0.48
N TRP A 54 -15.98 1.51 1.61
CA TRP A 54 -16.57 1.28 2.92
C TRP A 54 -16.62 2.58 3.70
N SER A 55 -17.78 2.86 4.30
CA SER A 55 -17.95 4.00 5.19
C SER A 55 -17.19 3.80 6.50
N THR A 56 -16.96 4.89 7.22
CA THR A 56 -16.38 4.88 8.57
C THR A 56 -17.10 3.91 9.50
N GLU A 57 -18.43 3.89 9.50
CA GLU A 57 -19.23 3.01 10.38
C GLU A 57 -18.92 1.55 10.11
N ARG A 58 -18.89 1.15 8.83
CA ARG A 58 -18.59 -0.23 8.43
C ARG A 58 -17.15 -0.63 8.77
N VAL A 59 -16.19 0.27 8.55
CA VAL A 59 -14.79 0.01 8.92
C VAL A 59 -14.66 -0.18 10.43
N ARG A 60 -15.30 0.69 11.23
CA ARG A 60 -15.27 0.63 12.69
C ARG A 60 -16.03 -0.57 13.24
N GLU A 61 -17.09 -1.03 12.58
CA GLU A 61 -17.76 -2.30 12.90
C GLU A 61 -16.82 -3.49 12.69
N MET A 62 -16.14 -3.54 11.55
CA MET A 62 -15.32 -4.70 11.16
C MET A 62 -13.94 -4.74 11.84
N LEU A 63 -13.38 -3.58 12.16
CA LEU A 63 -12.05 -3.44 12.79
C LEU A 63 -12.13 -2.99 14.25
N ASN A 64 -13.30 -2.72 14.82
CA ASN A 64 -13.51 -2.30 16.22
C ASN A 64 -12.46 -1.29 16.73
N THR A 65 -12.18 -0.24 15.95
CA THR A 65 -11.23 0.81 16.30
C THR A 65 -11.63 2.15 15.70
N ASN A 66 -11.46 3.23 16.47
CA ASN A 66 -11.67 4.59 15.98
C ASN A 66 -10.48 5.15 15.21
N HIS A 67 -9.39 4.38 15.07
CA HIS A 67 -8.18 4.83 14.37
C HIS A 67 -8.37 5.01 12.85
N TYR A 68 -9.41 4.38 12.30
CA TYR A 68 -9.71 4.40 10.87
C TYR A 68 -11.07 5.04 10.57
N PHE A 69 -11.15 5.65 9.39
CA PHE A 69 -12.34 6.23 8.80
C PHE A 69 -12.79 5.35 7.64
N HIS A 70 -12.83 5.87 6.42
CA HIS A 70 -13.23 5.15 5.21
C HIS A 70 -12.18 4.15 4.75
N ALA A 71 -12.57 3.22 3.88
CA ALA A 71 -11.63 2.27 3.29
C ALA A 71 -12.01 1.86 1.88
N MET A 72 -11.01 1.53 1.06
CA MET A 72 -11.19 0.80 -0.18
C MET A 72 -11.08 -0.71 0.11
N HIS A 73 -12.16 -1.44 -0.15
CA HIS A 73 -12.22 -2.89 0.01
C HIS A 73 -12.11 -3.59 -1.34
N LEU A 74 -11.17 -4.54 -1.42
CA LEU A 74 -10.94 -5.40 -2.57
C LEU A 74 -11.34 -6.84 -2.20
N PRO A 75 -12.62 -7.23 -2.39
CA PRO A 75 -13.11 -8.55 -1.97
C PRO A 75 -12.37 -9.72 -2.63
N ARG A 76 -11.87 -9.51 -3.86
CA ARG A 76 -11.15 -10.51 -4.64
C ARG A 76 -9.64 -10.54 -4.40
N ALA A 77 -9.10 -9.59 -3.66
CA ALA A 77 -7.75 -9.72 -3.14
C ALA A 77 -7.71 -10.85 -2.10
N PHE A 78 -6.54 -11.38 -1.80
CA PHE A 78 -6.39 -12.43 -0.80
C PHE A 78 -4.96 -12.50 -0.32
N HIS A 79 -4.77 -13.12 0.83
CA HIS A 79 -3.47 -13.44 1.36
C HIS A 79 -3.33 -14.96 1.58
N ILE A 80 -2.09 -15.43 1.59
CA ILE A 80 -1.75 -16.86 1.67
C ILE A 80 -0.58 -17.10 2.62
N HIS A 81 -0.30 -18.38 2.89
CA HIS A 81 0.98 -18.82 3.44
C HIS A 81 2.05 -18.91 2.33
N PRO A 82 2.97 -17.94 2.23
CA PRO A 82 3.83 -17.79 1.04
C PRO A 82 4.87 -18.90 0.89
N LEU A 83 5.42 -19.43 2.00
CA LEU A 83 6.40 -20.51 1.94
C LEU A 83 5.79 -21.81 1.38
N ASN A 84 4.66 -22.26 1.93
CA ASN A 84 3.90 -23.40 1.39
C ASN A 84 3.52 -23.22 -0.09
N TYR A 85 3.20 -22.00 -0.52
CA TYR A 85 2.97 -21.74 -1.95
C TYR A 85 4.25 -21.91 -2.79
N ALA A 86 5.39 -21.38 -2.33
CA ALA A 86 6.66 -21.55 -3.03
C ALA A 86 7.11 -23.03 -3.09
N LEU A 87 6.94 -23.78 -2.00
CA LEU A 87 7.21 -25.21 -1.96
C LEU A 87 6.28 -25.99 -2.90
N GLY A 88 4.98 -25.68 -2.90
CA GLY A 88 4.04 -26.28 -3.84
C GLY A 88 4.37 -25.99 -5.30
N LEU A 89 4.85 -24.79 -5.63
CA LEU A 89 5.35 -24.48 -6.97
C LEU A 89 6.61 -25.28 -7.33
N ALA A 90 7.52 -25.48 -6.38
CA ALA A 90 8.71 -26.30 -6.57
C ALA A 90 8.35 -27.76 -6.86
N GLU A 91 7.44 -28.34 -6.08
CA GLU A 91 6.92 -29.70 -6.29
C GLU A 91 6.28 -29.87 -7.67
N LEU A 92 5.45 -28.90 -8.10
CA LEU A 92 4.85 -28.91 -9.44
C LEU A 92 5.90 -28.82 -10.54
N ALA A 93 6.95 -28.00 -10.36
CA ALA A 93 8.03 -27.87 -11.32
C ALA A 93 8.82 -29.18 -11.45
N GLU A 94 9.16 -29.82 -10.33
CA GLU A 94 9.88 -31.11 -10.32
C GLU A 94 9.03 -32.23 -10.92
N ALA A 95 7.72 -32.27 -10.63
CA ALA A 95 6.78 -33.21 -11.25
C ALA A 95 6.70 -33.02 -12.78
N ALA A 96 6.91 -31.80 -13.27
CA ALA A 96 7.01 -31.49 -14.70
C ALA A 96 8.42 -31.75 -15.29
N GLY A 97 9.37 -32.25 -14.49
CA GLY A 97 10.73 -32.62 -14.92
C GLY A 97 11.79 -31.51 -14.74
N ALA A 98 11.45 -30.40 -14.09
CA ALA A 98 12.47 -29.43 -13.67
C ALA A 98 13.41 -30.06 -12.62
N ARG A 99 14.64 -29.55 -12.55
CA ARG A 99 15.61 -29.94 -11.52
C ARG A 99 15.99 -28.72 -10.71
N ILE A 100 15.77 -28.78 -9.40
CA ILE A 100 16.09 -27.70 -8.47
C ILE A 100 17.41 -28.04 -7.79
N PHE A 101 18.34 -27.08 -7.78
CA PHE A 101 19.64 -27.22 -7.13
C PHE A 101 19.78 -26.11 -6.08
N GLU A 102 19.63 -26.48 -4.81
CA GLU A 102 19.84 -25.60 -3.67
C GLU A 102 21.33 -25.51 -3.32
N ASP A 103 21.72 -24.51 -2.51
CA ASP A 103 23.11 -24.25 -2.10
C ASP A 103 24.14 -24.22 -3.26
N THR A 104 23.67 -23.88 -4.47
CA THR A 104 24.45 -23.90 -5.70
C THR A 104 24.46 -22.50 -6.34
N PRO A 105 25.16 -21.51 -5.73
CA PRO A 105 25.14 -20.15 -6.23
C PRO A 105 25.79 -20.05 -7.62
N ALA A 106 25.16 -19.28 -8.51
CA ALA A 106 25.82 -18.86 -9.75
C ALA A 106 26.86 -17.79 -9.40
N LEU A 107 28.13 -18.08 -9.70
CA LEU A 107 29.27 -17.20 -9.41
C LEU A 107 29.61 -16.29 -10.60
N ALA A 108 29.39 -16.78 -11.82
CA ALA A 108 29.61 -16.03 -13.04
C ALA A 108 28.69 -16.54 -14.16
N ILE A 109 28.29 -15.62 -15.03
CA ILE A 109 27.59 -15.93 -16.28
C ILE A 109 28.38 -15.37 -17.45
N ASP A 110 28.44 -16.16 -18.52
CA ASP A 110 29.01 -15.76 -19.79
C ASP A 110 27.93 -15.97 -20.85
N VAL A 111 27.53 -14.86 -21.46
CA VAL A 111 26.43 -14.77 -22.41
C VAL A 111 26.90 -14.51 -23.84
N GLU A 112 28.22 -14.48 -24.06
CA GLU A 112 28.84 -14.26 -25.36
C GLU A 112 28.87 -15.60 -26.12
N GLY A 113 27.73 -15.93 -26.74
CA GLY A 113 27.60 -17.09 -27.62
C GLY A 113 26.18 -17.67 -27.67
N VAL A 114 25.98 -18.61 -28.60
CA VAL A 114 24.68 -19.29 -28.79
C VAL A 114 24.24 -20.01 -27.52
N ARG A 115 25.18 -20.70 -26.86
CA ARG A 115 24.98 -21.32 -25.54
C ARG A 115 25.66 -20.47 -24.47
N LYS A 116 24.88 -20.09 -23.48
CA LYS A 116 25.34 -19.34 -22.31
C LYS A 116 25.99 -20.32 -21.33
N ARG A 117 26.98 -19.84 -20.58
CA ARG A 117 27.70 -20.62 -19.58
C ARG A 117 27.46 -20.02 -18.20
N ILE A 118 27.19 -20.89 -17.24
CA ILE A 118 27.01 -20.53 -15.83
C ILE A 118 28.08 -21.28 -15.05
N VAL A 119 28.83 -20.58 -14.22
CA VAL A 119 29.83 -21.14 -13.32
C VAL A 119 29.25 -21.20 -11.92
N THR A 120 29.32 -22.36 -11.29
CA THR A 120 28.98 -22.59 -9.87
C THR A 120 30.23 -23.09 -9.13
N PRO A 121 30.22 -23.22 -7.79
CA PRO A 121 31.37 -23.74 -7.04
C PRO A 121 31.85 -25.12 -7.52
N SER A 122 30.92 -25.98 -7.93
CA SER A 122 31.17 -27.39 -8.22
C SER A 122 30.95 -27.80 -9.68
N ALA A 123 30.35 -26.92 -10.50
CA ALA A 123 29.97 -27.28 -11.85
C ALA A 123 30.01 -26.11 -12.84
N ARG A 124 29.93 -26.46 -14.13
CA ARG A 124 29.67 -25.52 -15.22
C ARG A 124 28.45 -25.99 -15.99
N VAL A 125 27.45 -25.13 -16.07
CA VAL A 125 26.18 -25.42 -16.75
C VAL A 125 26.15 -24.68 -18.08
N ARG A 126 25.64 -25.33 -19.13
CA ARG A 126 25.38 -24.71 -20.43
C ARG A 126 23.88 -24.60 -20.65
N ALA A 127 23.41 -23.44 -21.09
CA ALA A 127 21.99 -23.19 -21.32
C ALA A 127 21.74 -22.44 -22.63
N GLY A 128 20.58 -22.65 -23.24
CA GLY A 128 20.11 -21.82 -24.36
C GLY A 128 19.58 -20.46 -23.89
N HIS A 129 18.94 -20.45 -22.73
CA HIS A 129 18.37 -19.27 -22.08
C HIS A 129 18.80 -19.21 -20.62
N ILE A 130 19.00 -18.01 -20.09
CA ILE A 130 19.19 -17.73 -18.66
C ILE A 130 18.11 -16.75 -18.25
N VAL A 131 17.38 -17.04 -17.16
CA VAL A 131 16.43 -16.10 -16.54
C VAL A 131 17.00 -15.66 -15.20
N LEU A 132 17.30 -14.37 -15.07
CA LEU A 132 17.77 -13.75 -13.83
C LEU A 132 16.56 -13.38 -12.96
N ALA A 133 16.30 -14.19 -11.94
CA ALA A 133 15.20 -14.00 -10.97
C ALA A 133 15.71 -13.75 -9.53
N GLY A 134 16.95 -13.28 -9.38
CA GLY A 134 17.59 -13.05 -8.07
C GLY A 134 17.20 -11.74 -7.38
N ASN A 135 16.52 -10.81 -8.07
CA ASN A 135 16.13 -9.49 -7.57
C ASN A 135 17.31 -8.76 -6.87
N VAL A 136 17.15 -8.36 -5.60
CA VAL A 136 18.20 -7.68 -4.81
C VAL A 136 19.46 -8.50 -4.59
N HIS A 137 19.39 -9.83 -4.78
CA HIS A 137 20.51 -10.76 -4.58
C HIS A 137 21.37 -10.97 -5.83
N LEU A 138 21.09 -10.27 -6.95
CA LEU A 138 21.93 -10.36 -8.15
C LEU A 138 23.37 -9.85 -7.94
N GLY A 139 23.57 -8.92 -6.99
CA GLY A 139 24.88 -8.54 -6.47
C GLY A 139 26.02 -8.47 -7.50
N SER A 140 27.08 -9.24 -7.24
CA SER A 140 28.26 -9.33 -8.12
C SER A 140 28.05 -10.16 -9.38
N LEU A 141 27.01 -11.01 -9.43
CA LEU A 141 26.70 -11.82 -10.62
C LEU A 141 26.28 -10.92 -11.79
N GLN A 142 25.49 -9.88 -11.49
CA GLN A 142 25.15 -8.84 -12.45
C GLN A 142 25.18 -7.43 -11.83
N PRO A 143 26.36 -6.79 -11.74
CA PRO A 143 26.51 -5.51 -11.07
C PRO A 143 25.71 -4.38 -11.71
N ARG A 144 25.56 -4.41 -13.05
CA ARG A 144 24.80 -3.38 -13.78
C ARG A 144 23.33 -3.43 -13.41
N ILE A 145 22.73 -4.63 -13.41
CA ILE A 145 21.33 -4.83 -13.02
C ILE A 145 21.14 -4.55 -11.54
N ALA A 146 22.03 -5.06 -10.67
CA ALA A 146 21.97 -4.81 -9.23
C ALA A 146 22.03 -3.31 -8.89
N GLY A 147 22.73 -2.52 -9.72
CA GLY A 147 22.78 -1.06 -9.61
C GLY A 147 21.47 -0.33 -9.94
N THR A 148 20.48 -1.01 -10.51
CA THR A 148 19.16 -0.43 -10.87
C THR A 148 18.08 -0.71 -9.83
N VAL A 149 18.41 -1.51 -8.80
CA VAL A 149 17.48 -1.94 -7.77
C VAL A 149 17.86 -1.31 -6.42
N VAL A 150 16.93 -0.55 -5.84
CA VAL A 150 17.01 -0.05 -4.47
C VAL A 150 16.46 -1.12 -3.53
N PRO A 151 17.28 -1.63 -2.59
CA PRO A 151 16.78 -2.52 -1.54
C PRO A 151 16.01 -1.72 -0.50
N ILE A 152 14.78 -2.14 -0.22
CA ILE A 152 13.92 -1.60 0.83
C ILE A 152 13.64 -2.72 1.83
N TRP A 153 14.13 -2.57 3.05
CA TRP A 153 13.89 -3.49 4.15
C TRP A 153 12.61 -3.10 4.85
N SER A 154 11.74 -4.09 5.11
CA SER A 154 10.53 -3.95 5.93
C SER A 154 10.59 -4.90 7.11
N TYR A 155 9.99 -4.51 8.24
CA TYR A 155 10.06 -5.24 9.49
C TYR A 155 8.68 -5.76 9.87
N THR A 156 8.65 -7.00 10.35
CA THR A 156 7.42 -7.69 10.70
C THR A 156 7.57 -8.34 12.07
N ILE A 157 6.48 -8.31 12.84
CA ILE A 157 6.31 -9.06 14.08
C ILE A 157 5.09 -9.96 13.99
N THR A 158 5.11 -11.04 14.78
CA THR A 158 3.90 -11.80 15.11
C THR A 158 3.76 -11.88 16.62
N THR A 159 2.54 -11.70 17.09
CA THR A 159 2.21 -11.83 18.51
C THR A 159 2.26 -13.28 18.96
N ALA A 160 2.40 -13.50 20.28
CA ALA A 160 1.92 -14.72 20.91
C ALA A 160 0.39 -14.90 20.67
N PRO A 161 -0.19 -16.09 20.88
CA PRO A 161 -1.63 -16.27 20.77
C PRO A 161 -2.40 -15.30 21.68
N LEU A 162 -3.28 -14.51 21.09
CA LEU A 162 -4.08 -13.48 21.75
C LEU A 162 -5.43 -14.03 22.27
N GLY A 163 -5.78 -15.26 21.86
CA GLY A 163 -7.03 -15.91 22.25
C GLY A 163 -8.28 -15.15 21.76
N PRO A 164 -9.40 -15.21 22.52
CA PRO A 164 -10.68 -14.61 22.12
C PRO A 164 -10.61 -13.10 21.87
N ARG A 165 -9.71 -12.39 22.57
CA ARG A 165 -9.56 -10.93 22.50
C ARG A 165 -9.20 -10.43 21.10
N LEU A 166 -8.54 -11.26 20.27
CA LEU A 166 -8.26 -10.91 18.88
C LEU A 166 -9.53 -10.84 18.04
N ALA A 167 -10.45 -11.79 18.22
CA ALA A 167 -11.71 -11.80 17.47
C ALA A 167 -12.65 -10.67 17.92
N GLU A 168 -12.58 -10.27 19.19
CA GLU A 168 -13.28 -9.09 19.72
C GLU A 168 -12.71 -7.78 19.16
N ALA A 169 -11.39 -7.72 18.93
CA ALA A 169 -10.74 -6.54 18.38
C ALA A 169 -10.84 -6.45 16.85
N ILE A 170 -10.85 -7.57 16.13
CA ILE A 170 -10.81 -7.60 14.67
C ILE A 170 -11.76 -8.70 14.16
N ALA A 171 -12.92 -8.29 13.66
CA ALA A 171 -13.89 -9.20 13.04
C ALA A 171 -13.50 -9.53 11.59
N TYR A 172 -12.87 -8.58 10.89
CA TYR A 172 -12.41 -8.76 9.51
C TYR A 172 -11.28 -9.80 9.41
N ARG A 173 -11.41 -10.72 8.44
CA ARG A 173 -10.44 -11.82 8.25
C ARG A 173 -9.43 -11.59 7.15
N GLY A 174 -9.72 -10.69 6.20
CA GLY A 174 -8.79 -10.33 5.14
C GLY A 174 -7.58 -9.54 5.68
N ALA A 175 -6.67 -9.21 4.78
CA ALA A 175 -5.53 -8.36 5.14
C ALA A 175 -5.94 -6.89 5.22
N VAL A 176 -5.29 -6.12 6.10
CA VAL A 176 -5.49 -4.68 6.21
C VAL A 176 -4.18 -3.96 5.96
N THR A 177 -4.25 -2.84 5.24
CA THR A 177 -3.16 -1.87 5.12
C THR A 177 -3.70 -0.48 5.42
N ASP A 178 -2.94 0.36 6.09
CA ASP A 178 -3.30 1.77 6.27
C ASP A 178 -2.60 2.71 5.27
N THR A 179 -2.91 4.00 5.36
CA THR A 179 -2.41 5.05 4.45
C THR A 179 -1.04 5.61 4.83
N ASP A 180 -0.34 5.06 5.84
CA ASP A 180 1.03 5.53 6.17
C ASP A 180 2.00 5.23 5.01
N LEU A 181 3.05 6.03 4.84
CA LEU A 181 4.06 5.84 3.79
C LEU A 181 4.78 4.49 3.92
N ALA A 182 5.01 4.04 5.15
CA ALA A 182 5.54 2.71 5.42
C ALA A 182 4.48 1.60 5.39
N ASN A 183 3.21 1.96 5.17
CA ASN A 183 1.97 1.17 5.14
C ASN A 183 1.97 0.09 6.23
N ASN A 184 1.37 0.37 7.41
CA ASN A 184 1.18 -0.71 8.36
C ASN A 184 0.28 -1.76 7.72
N HIS A 185 0.84 -2.96 7.54
CA HIS A 185 0.16 -4.11 6.96
C HIS A 185 -0.02 -5.15 8.05
N TYR A 186 -1.25 -5.57 8.31
CA TYR A 186 -1.52 -6.60 9.29
C TYR A 186 -2.61 -7.56 8.85
N ARG A 187 -2.56 -8.76 9.43
CA ARG A 187 -3.53 -9.83 9.19
C ARG A 187 -3.52 -10.83 10.34
N ILE A 188 -4.63 -11.53 10.51
CA ILE A 188 -4.71 -12.64 11.46
C ILE A 188 -4.02 -13.86 10.84
N VAL A 189 -3.21 -14.57 11.63
CA VAL A 189 -2.50 -15.78 11.25
C VAL A 189 -2.81 -16.87 12.27
N GLY A 190 -3.10 -18.09 11.81
CA GLY A 190 -3.43 -19.21 12.71
C GLY A 190 -4.74 -19.07 13.49
N ASN A 191 -5.54 -18.03 13.20
CA ASN A 191 -6.77 -17.62 13.89
C ASN A 191 -6.60 -17.01 15.29
N ASP A 192 -5.40 -17.02 15.87
CA ASP A 192 -5.14 -16.58 17.23
C ASP A 192 -3.98 -15.58 17.35
N ARG A 193 -3.25 -15.31 16.26
CA ARG A 193 -2.10 -14.40 16.25
C ARG A 193 -2.32 -13.25 15.29
N LEU A 194 -1.74 -12.10 15.63
CA LEU A 194 -1.70 -10.94 14.76
C LEU A 194 -0.30 -10.82 14.15
N LEU A 195 -0.22 -10.81 12.82
CA LEU A 195 0.99 -10.43 12.09
C LEU A 195 0.90 -8.93 11.81
N TRP A 196 1.95 -8.18 12.16
CA TRP A 196 2.04 -6.75 11.93
C TRP A 196 3.36 -6.40 11.26
N SER A 197 3.28 -5.77 10.09
CA SER A 197 4.43 -5.32 9.31
C SER A 197 4.35 -3.81 9.12
N GLY A 198 5.49 -3.16 9.18
CA GLY A 198 5.57 -1.71 9.04
C GLY A 198 7.01 -1.23 9.16
N HIS A 199 7.20 0.08 8.99
CA HIS A 199 8.49 0.74 8.88
C HIS A 199 9.38 0.20 7.76
N THR A 200 10.13 1.11 7.15
CA THR A 200 11.06 0.75 6.09
C THR A 200 12.41 1.43 6.25
N THR A 201 13.46 0.74 5.82
CA THR A 201 14.82 1.28 5.74
C THR A 201 15.46 0.89 4.43
N THR A 202 16.45 1.66 3.97
CA THR A 202 17.20 1.32 2.74
C THR A 202 18.44 0.47 3.02
N TRP A 203 18.69 0.17 4.30
CA TRP A 203 19.77 -0.65 4.82
C TRP A 203 19.20 -1.67 5.79
N GLU A 204 19.83 -2.84 5.84
CA GLU A 204 19.47 -3.87 6.80
C GLU A 204 19.73 -3.37 8.22
N ALA A 205 18.77 -3.59 9.10
CA ALA A 205 18.94 -3.38 10.53
C ALA A 205 18.41 -4.59 11.29
N ASP A 206 18.85 -4.72 12.53
CA ASP A 206 18.35 -5.76 13.44
C ASP A 206 16.85 -5.56 13.69
N PRO A 207 15.98 -6.54 13.34
CA PRO A 207 14.54 -6.48 13.57
C PRO A 207 14.16 -6.20 15.02
N LYS A 208 14.98 -6.62 15.99
CA LYS A 208 14.73 -6.39 17.43
C LYS A 208 14.62 -4.91 17.77
N ARG A 209 15.29 -4.03 17.01
CA ARG A 209 15.22 -2.56 17.19
C ARG A 209 13.85 -1.97 16.82
N TYR A 210 13.06 -2.69 16.04
CA TYR A 210 11.75 -2.25 15.55
C TYR A 210 10.58 -2.84 16.33
N VAL A 211 10.79 -3.92 17.10
CA VAL A 211 9.72 -4.58 17.90
C VAL A 211 8.94 -3.59 18.76
N GLY A 212 9.64 -2.72 19.50
CA GLY A 212 8.97 -1.73 20.36
C GLY A 212 8.13 -0.72 19.58
N ARG A 213 8.56 -0.33 18.36
CA ARG A 213 7.83 0.62 17.52
C ARG A 213 6.61 -0.03 16.86
N LEU A 214 6.79 -1.23 16.29
CA LEU A 214 5.69 -2.01 15.69
C LEU A 214 4.62 -2.36 16.74
N LYS A 215 5.04 -2.72 17.97
CA LYS A 215 4.12 -2.92 19.09
C LYS A 215 3.39 -1.63 19.43
N ALA A 216 4.08 -0.48 19.48
CA ALA A 216 3.45 0.80 19.77
C ALA A 216 2.41 1.20 18.70
N ASP A 217 2.70 0.96 17.42
CA ASP A 217 1.76 1.24 16.32
C ASP A 217 0.53 0.34 16.41
N MET A 218 0.72 -0.97 16.62
CA MET A 218 -0.37 -1.91 16.86
C MET A 218 -1.23 -1.49 18.06
N MET A 219 -0.62 -1.08 19.17
CA MET A 219 -1.35 -0.63 20.36
C MET A 219 -2.05 0.72 20.19
N ALA A 220 -1.57 1.57 19.28
CA ALA A 220 -2.23 2.82 18.94
C ALA A 220 -3.51 2.58 18.11
N VAL A 221 -3.56 1.49 17.34
CA VAL A 221 -4.74 1.07 16.58
C VAL A 221 -5.68 0.23 17.43
N TYR A 222 -5.13 -0.69 18.25
CA TYR A 222 -5.88 -1.68 19.02
C TYR A 222 -5.59 -1.62 20.53
N PRO A 223 -5.87 -0.51 21.22
CA PRO A 223 -5.58 -0.38 22.65
C PRO A 223 -6.27 -1.44 23.52
N GLN A 224 -7.43 -1.95 23.09
CA GLN A 224 -8.19 -3.00 23.79
C GLN A 224 -7.48 -4.36 23.84
N LEU A 225 -6.48 -4.60 22.97
CA LEU A 225 -5.63 -5.80 23.03
C LEU A 225 -4.70 -5.80 24.26
N GLY A 226 -4.61 -4.69 24.99
CA GLY A 226 -3.84 -4.58 26.24
C GLY A 226 -2.37 -4.98 26.06
N GLU A 227 -1.76 -5.61 27.05
CA GLU A 227 -0.38 -6.05 26.88
C GLU A 227 -0.29 -7.23 25.91
N VAL A 228 0.50 -7.05 24.85
CA VAL A 228 0.75 -8.06 23.82
C VAL A 228 2.22 -8.49 23.83
N GLU A 229 2.46 -9.78 23.94
CA GLU A 229 3.77 -10.39 23.77
C GLU A 229 4.08 -10.61 22.28
N VAL A 230 5.33 -10.35 21.87
CA VAL A 230 5.83 -10.61 20.52
C VAL A 230 6.63 -11.90 20.54
N GLU A 231 6.18 -12.88 19.76
CA GLU A 231 6.83 -14.20 19.69
C GLU A 231 7.93 -14.24 18.62
N HIS A 232 7.70 -13.56 17.49
CA HIS A 232 8.67 -13.50 16.40
C HIS A 232 8.82 -12.09 15.86
N ALA A 233 10.04 -11.78 15.41
CA ALA A 233 10.39 -10.55 14.72
C ALA A 233 11.41 -10.86 13.63
N TRP A 234 11.18 -10.37 12.42
CA TRP A 234 12.09 -10.54 11.29
C TRP A 234 12.04 -9.33 10.36
N SER A 235 12.93 -9.31 9.38
CA SER A 235 12.92 -8.35 8.28
C SER A 235 12.86 -9.09 6.95
N GLY A 236 12.33 -8.41 5.94
CA GLY A 236 12.38 -8.83 4.55
C GLY A 236 12.90 -7.70 3.68
N VAL A 237 13.54 -8.04 2.56
CA VAL A 237 14.07 -7.08 1.61
C VAL A 237 13.27 -7.13 0.30
N LEU A 238 12.86 -5.95 -0.15
CA LEU A 238 12.18 -5.72 -1.41
C LEU A 238 13.15 -5.03 -2.37
N GLY A 239 13.05 -5.34 -3.65
CA GLY A 239 13.79 -4.64 -4.69
C GLY A 239 12.88 -3.70 -5.47
N ASN A 240 13.19 -2.41 -5.46
CA ASN A 240 12.44 -1.40 -6.20
C ASN A 240 13.31 -0.77 -7.29
N ALA A 241 12.76 -0.62 -8.49
CA ALA A 241 13.31 0.32 -9.46
C ALA A 241 12.85 1.75 -9.11
N LEU A 242 13.59 2.76 -9.58
CA LEU A 242 13.23 4.17 -9.34
C LEU A 242 11.84 4.52 -9.88
N HIS A 243 11.48 3.97 -11.05
CA HIS A 243 10.18 4.14 -11.69
C HIS A 243 9.07 3.24 -11.10
N ARG A 244 9.38 2.43 -10.07
CA ARG A 244 8.44 1.56 -9.33
C ARG A 244 7.71 0.47 -10.13
N MET A 245 8.06 0.28 -11.40
CA MET A 245 7.55 -0.83 -12.22
C MET A 245 8.51 -2.02 -12.16
N PRO A 246 8.01 -3.26 -12.34
CA PRO A 246 8.88 -4.43 -12.43
C PRO A 246 9.75 -4.35 -13.69
N GLN A 247 10.96 -4.88 -13.59
CA GLN A 247 11.90 -5.02 -14.70
C GLN A 247 11.74 -6.42 -15.28
N ILE A 248 11.09 -6.52 -16.43
CA ILE A 248 10.78 -7.78 -17.12
C ILE A 248 11.23 -7.63 -18.57
N GLY A 249 12.06 -8.54 -19.07
CA GLY A 249 12.39 -8.56 -20.49
C GLY A 249 13.71 -9.24 -20.84
N GLU A 250 14.05 -9.19 -22.12
CA GLU A 250 15.30 -9.72 -22.66
C GLU A 250 16.39 -8.63 -22.67
N LEU A 251 17.52 -8.90 -22.01
CA LEU A 251 18.66 -7.99 -21.92
C LEU A 251 19.62 -8.15 -23.12
N SER A 252 19.74 -9.38 -23.59
CA SER A 252 20.47 -9.79 -24.79
C SER A 252 19.95 -11.16 -25.22
N PRO A 253 20.20 -11.62 -26.46
CA PRO A 253 19.61 -12.86 -26.97
C PRO A 253 19.79 -14.08 -26.04
N GLY A 254 18.70 -14.51 -25.41
CA GLY A 254 18.63 -15.61 -24.44
C GLY A 254 19.10 -15.26 -23.02
N LEU A 255 19.21 -13.98 -22.65
CA LEU A 255 19.39 -13.52 -21.27
C LEU A 255 18.19 -12.68 -20.87
N TRP A 256 17.41 -13.18 -19.91
CA TRP A 256 16.15 -12.60 -19.47
C TRP A 256 16.25 -12.09 -18.04
N LEU A 257 15.44 -11.10 -17.70
CA LEU A 257 15.37 -10.48 -16.38
C LEU A 257 13.94 -10.52 -15.84
N ALA A 258 13.82 -10.87 -14.57
CA ALA A 258 12.60 -10.75 -13.77
C ALA A 258 12.98 -10.17 -12.40
N SER A 259 12.84 -8.86 -12.22
CA SER A 259 13.36 -8.15 -11.04
C SER A 259 12.50 -6.94 -10.66
N ALA A 260 12.89 -6.26 -9.57
CA ALA A 260 12.33 -4.98 -9.16
C ALA A 260 10.80 -4.98 -8.90
N PHE A 261 10.26 -6.09 -8.41
CA PHE A 261 8.82 -6.28 -8.17
C PHE A 261 8.21 -5.41 -7.06
N GLY A 262 9.04 -4.67 -6.32
CA GLY A 262 8.62 -3.85 -5.20
C GLY A 262 7.83 -4.64 -4.16
N GLY A 263 6.75 -4.03 -3.65
CA GLY A 263 5.84 -4.65 -2.67
C GLY A 263 4.92 -5.74 -3.22
N HIS A 264 5.04 -6.13 -4.49
CA HIS A 264 4.12 -7.06 -5.16
C HIS A 264 4.77 -8.41 -5.50
N GLY A 265 5.42 -9.03 -4.51
CA GLY A 265 6.23 -10.26 -4.68
C GLY A 265 5.46 -11.57 -4.98
N LEU A 266 4.13 -11.56 -5.05
CA LEU A 266 3.30 -12.76 -5.28
C LEU A 266 2.61 -12.77 -6.65
N ASN A 267 1.64 -11.89 -6.85
CA ASN A 267 0.87 -11.84 -8.09
C ASN A 267 1.73 -11.35 -9.26
N THR A 268 2.56 -10.33 -9.06
CA THR A 268 3.37 -9.75 -10.15
C THR A 268 4.52 -10.67 -10.56
N THR A 269 5.11 -11.41 -9.62
CA THR A 269 6.14 -12.41 -9.93
C THR A 269 5.57 -13.60 -10.69
N ALA A 270 4.36 -14.06 -10.34
CA ALA A 270 3.66 -15.10 -11.10
C ALA A 270 3.33 -14.66 -12.53
N MET A 271 2.92 -13.40 -12.72
CA MET A 271 2.72 -12.83 -14.05
C MET A 271 4.02 -12.79 -14.84
N ALA A 272 5.11 -12.29 -14.25
CA ALA A 272 6.42 -12.22 -14.90
C ALA A 272 6.94 -13.60 -15.30
N GLY A 273 6.78 -14.61 -14.43
CA GLY A 273 7.15 -15.99 -14.72
C GLY A 273 6.42 -16.54 -15.95
N ASN A 274 5.10 -16.31 -16.05
CA ASN A 274 4.31 -16.74 -17.22
C ASN A 274 4.73 -16.01 -18.50
N ILE A 275 4.86 -14.68 -18.44
CA ILE A 275 5.27 -13.86 -19.60
C ILE A 275 6.64 -14.32 -20.12
N LEU A 276 7.61 -14.53 -19.25
CA LEU A 276 8.95 -14.97 -19.66
C LEU A 276 8.96 -16.43 -20.14
N ALA A 277 8.16 -17.31 -19.55
CA ALA A 277 8.03 -18.68 -20.04
C ALA A 277 7.45 -18.73 -21.46
N GLN A 278 6.39 -17.96 -21.72
CA GLN A 278 5.79 -17.82 -23.06
C GLN A 278 6.78 -17.20 -24.05
N ALA A 279 7.51 -16.16 -23.65
CA ALA A 279 8.54 -15.55 -24.49
C ALA A 279 9.64 -16.55 -24.89
N VAL A 280 10.09 -17.39 -23.94
CA VAL A 280 11.15 -18.38 -24.18
C VAL A 280 10.68 -19.57 -25.01
N VAL A 281 9.46 -20.06 -24.77
CA VAL A 281 8.96 -21.30 -25.39
C VAL A 281 8.23 -21.03 -26.71
N GLU A 282 7.41 -19.99 -26.75
CA GLU A 282 6.49 -19.68 -27.85
C GLU A 282 6.95 -18.48 -28.69
N GLY A 283 7.94 -17.71 -28.22
CA GLY A 283 8.37 -16.49 -28.87
C GLY A 283 7.39 -15.32 -28.70
N ASP A 284 6.50 -15.41 -27.70
CA ASP A 284 5.54 -14.36 -27.37
C ASP A 284 6.26 -13.04 -26.99
N ASP A 285 5.73 -11.91 -27.45
CA ASP A 285 6.36 -10.61 -27.27
C ASP A 285 5.64 -9.69 -26.25
N THR A 286 4.72 -10.23 -25.44
CA THR A 286 4.02 -9.49 -24.38
C THR A 286 4.98 -8.82 -23.39
N TRP A 287 6.17 -9.41 -23.18
CA TRP A 287 7.22 -8.81 -22.34
C TRP A 287 7.66 -7.42 -22.81
N ARG A 288 7.50 -7.09 -24.11
CA ARG A 288 7.83 -5.77 -24.66
C ARG A 288 6.95 -4.64 -24.11
N LEU A 289 5.81 -4.95 -23.52
CA LEU A 289 5.01 -3.97 -22.77
C LEU A 289 5.78 -3.37 -21.59
N PHE A 290 6.84 -4.04 -21.12
CA PHE A 290 7.72 -3.54 -20.06
C PHE A 290 8.98 -2.84 -20.60
N ALA A 291 9.21 -2.81 -21.91
CA ALA A 291 10.37 -2.16 -22.53
C ALA A 291 10.48 -0.64 -22.25
N PRO A 292 9.38 0.14 -22.11
CA PRO A 292 9.46 1.54 -21.71
C PRO A 292 10.04 1.77 -20.31
N PHE A 293 10.09 0.73 -19.46
CA PHE A 293 10.63 0.81 -18.11
C PHE A 293 12.11 0.42 -18.12
N GLU A 294 12.94 1.39 -18.49
CA GLU A 294 14.37 1.19 -18.66
C GLU A 294 15.11 0.86 -17.35
N LEU A 295 16.29 0.24 -17.51
CA LEU A 295 17.21 -0.07 -16.43
C LEU A 295 17.96 1.18 -15.94
N VAL A 296 17.24 2.04 -15.23
CA VAL A 296 17.78 3.30 -14.68
C VAL A 296 18.65 3.01 -13.46
N TRP A 297 19.85 3.57 -13.43
CA TRP A 297 20.76 3.45 -12.30
C TRP A 297 20.17 4.12 -11.05
N ALA A 298 20.16 3.39 -9.94
CA ALA A 298 19.45 3.76 -8.72
C ALA A 298 20.30 4.60 -7.72
N GLY A 299 21.36 5.25 -8.17
CA GLY A 299 22.17 6.14 -7.32
C GLY A 299 23.17 5.46 -6.38
N GLY A 300 23.26 4.13 -6.39
CA GLY A 300 24.18 3.37 -5.54
C GLY A 300 24.01 3.68 -4.04
N ARG A 301 25.11 3.78 -3.29
CA ARG A 301 25.08 4.05 -1.84
C ARG A 301 24.56 5.46 -1.51
N LEU A 302 24.85 6.45 -2.35
CA LEU A 302 24.39 7.83 -2.16
C LEU A 302 22.88 7.93 -2.39
N GLY A 303 22.36 7.31 -3.45
CA GLY A 303 20.92 7.22 -3.71
C GLY A 303 20.16 6.55 -2.56
N ARG A 304 20.71 5.45 -2.01
CA ARG A 304 20.13 4.80 -0.82
C ARG A 304 20.10 5.71 0.41
N ALA A 305 21.14 6.50 0.63
CA ALA A 305 21.19 7.46 1.74
C ALA A 305 20.18 8.59 1.55
N ALA A 306 20.09 9.18 0.35
CA ALA A 306 19.09 10.19 0.02
C ALA A 306 17.67 9.66 0.23
N MET A 307 17.39 8.43 -0.23
CA MET A 307 16.10 7.77 -0.02
C MET A 307 15.82 7.50 1.47
N GLN A 308 16.84 7.19 2.28
CA GLN A 308 16.66 7.03 3.73
C GLN A 308 16.25 8.35 4.41
N VAL A 309 16.90 9.45 4.02
CA VAL A 309 16.58 10.79 4.51
C VAL A 309 15.16 11.18 4.09
N PHE A 310 14.78 10.91 2.84
CA PHE A 310 13.42 11.09 2.36
C PHE A 310 12.40 10.33 3.20
N TYR A 311 12.62 9.04 3.48
CA TYR A 311 11.74 8.27 4.36
C TYR A 311 11.65 8.85 5.77
N TRP A 312 12.75 9.31 6.35
CA TRP A 312 12.72 9.94 7.68
C TRP A 312 11.95 11.26 7.69
N TRP A 313 12.13 12.08 6.66
CA TRP A 313 11.42 13.34 6.49
C TRP A 313 9.91 13.12 6.39
N PHE A 314 9.48 12.24 5.49
CA PHE A 314 8.07 11.93 5.31
C PHE A 314 7.43 11.28 6.54
N ASN A 315 8.08 10.28 7.15
CA ASN A 315 7.58 9.70 8.40
C ASN A 315 7.44 10.76 9.51
N GLY A 316 8.25 11.83 9.49
CA GLY A 316 8.12 12.99 10.36
C GLY A 316 6.87 13.81 10.08
N LEU A 317 6.61 14.12 8.81
CA LEU A 317 5.42 14.85 8.34
C LEU A 317 4.12 14.10 8.67
N GLU A 318 4.05 12.80 8.37
CA GLU A 318 2.85 12.00 8.63
C GLU A 318 2.51 11.95 10.12
N ARG A 319 3.52 11.87 10.99
CA ARG A 319 3.30 11.93 12.45
C ARG A 319 2.78 13.29 12.90
N PHE A 320 3.11 14.35 12.18
CA PHE A 320 2.58 15.69 12.45
C PHE A 320 1.13 15.79 11.99
N GLU A 321 0.83 15.37 10.75
CA GLU A 321 -0.52 15.35 10.18
C GLU A 321 -1.48 14.47 10.98
N ALA A 322 -1.08 13.25 11.34
CA ALA A 322 -1.89 12.34 12.16
C ALA A 322 -2.11 12.85 13.59
N ARG A 323 -1.23 13.74 14.11
CA ARG A 323 -1.47 14.42 15.40
C ARG A 323 -2.45 15.58 15.22
N ALA A 324 -2.30 16.37 14.15
CA ALA A 324 -3.19 17.47 13.83
C ALA A 324 -4.63 16.97 13.55
N ALA A 325 -4.79 15.87 12.81
CA ALA A 325 -6.10 15.26 12.55
C ALA A 325 -6.81 14.84 13.85
N ARG A 326 -6.09 14.15 14.75
CA ARG A 326 -6.62 13.76 16.07
C ARG A 326 -7.00 14.95 16.95
N GLN A 327 -6.27 16.07 16.83
CA GLN A 327 -6.62 17.29 17.55
C GLN A 327 -7.92 17.92 17.03
N ARG A 328 -8.10 17.98 15.70
CA ARG A 328 -9.33 18.46 15.08
C ARG A 328 -10.53 17.61 15.49
N GLU A 329 -10.41 16.29 15.44
CA GLU A 329 -11.48 15.39 15.88
C GLU A 329 -11.82 15.58 17.37
N ALA A 330 -10.80 15.72 18.24
CA ALA A 330 -11.03 15.98 19.65
C ALA A 330 -11.70 17.34 19.91
N GLU A 331 -11.42 18.35 19.08
CA GLU A 331 -12.09 19.64 19.10
C GLU A 331 -13.53 19.53 18.60
N ASP A 332 -13.76 18.86 17.48
CA ASP A 332 -15.09 18.63 16.90
C ASP A 332 -15.99 17.85 17.87
N GLN A 333 -15.47 16.79 18.51
CA GLN A 333 -16.19 16.04 19.55
C GLN A 333 -16.49 16.91 20.79
N ARG A 334 -15.57 17.81 21.17
CA ARG A 334 -15.80 18.75 22.28
C ARG A 334 -16.85 19.80 21.91
N VAL A 335 -16.85 20.29 20.68
CA VAL A 335 -17.83 21.26 20.18
C VAL A 335 -19.19 20.60 20.07
N ALA A 336 -19.29 19.42 19.45
CA ALA A 336 -20.51 18.62 19.35
C ALA A 336 -21.05 18.25 20.75
N GLY A 337 -20.19 17.84 21.67
CA GLY A 337 -20.58 17.56 23.05
C GLY A 337 -21.05 18.78 23.83
N ARG A 338 -20.54 19.99 23.51
CA ARG A 338 -21.04 21.25 24.07
C ARG A 338 -22.38 21.67 23.45
N ALA A 339 -22.55 21.46 22.14
CA ALA A 339 -23.81 21.72 21.44
C ALA A 339 -24.93 20.82 21.97
N ALA A 340 -24.68 19.51 22.09
CA ALA A 340 -25.63 18.54 22.64
C ALA A 340 -26.00 18.83 24.10
N ARG A 341 -25.07 19.35 24.92
CA ARG A 341 -25.40 19.81 26.29
C ARG A 341 -26.26 21.06 26.30
N ARG A 342 -26.02 22.02 25.40
CA ARG A 342 -26.87 23.21 25.28
C ARG A 342 -28.27 22.86 24.80
N GLU A 343 -28.39 22.00 23.80
CA GLU A 343 -29.70 21.51 23.34
C GLU A 343 -30.43 20.75 24.45
N GLY A 344 -29.73 19.90 25.21
CA GLY A 344 -30.32 19.20 26.37
C GLY A 344 -30.71 20.14 27.52
N ASP A 345 -29.90 21.18 27.81
CA ASP A 345 -30.23 22.19 28.82
C ASP A 345 -31.42 23.07 28.39
N ASP A 346 -31.50 23.42 27.10
CA ASP A 346 -32.61 24.18 26.51
C ASP A 346 -33.91 23.34 26.46
N GLU A 347 -33.83 22.04 26.15
CA GLU A 347 -34.97 21.12 26.17
C GLU A 347 -35.49 20.90 27.59
N MET A 348 -34.59 20.80 28.57
CA MET A 348 -34.93 20.67 29.99
C MET A 348 -35.50 22.00 30.57
N ASP A 349 -35.04 23.17 30.12
CA ASP A 349 -35.63 24.48 30.48
C ASP A 349 -37.02 24.67 29.84
N VAL A 350 -37.24 24.16 28.62
CA VAL A 350 -38.55 24.12 27.96
C VAL A 350 -39.51 23.17 28.69
N GLU A 351 -39.09 21.97 29.06
CA GLU A 351 -39.88 21.04 29.87
C GLU A 351 -40.18 21.59 31.27
N ALA A 352 -39.24 22.28 31.92
CA ALA A 352 -39.47 22.92 33.22
C ALA A 352 -40.50 24.06 33.12
N ARG A 353 -40.51 24.81 32.02
CA ARG A 353 -41.51 25.86 31.74
C ARG A 353 -42.87 25.28 31.35
N LEU A 354 -42.90 24.14 30.67
CA LEU A 354 -44.13 23.41 30.32
C LEU A 354 -44.68 22.57 31.49
N GLY A 355 -43.85 22.19 32.46
CA GLY A 355 -44.24 21.49 33.68
C GLY A 355 -44.95 22.38 34.70
N ALA A 356 -44.90 23.71 34.52
CA ALA A 356 -45.61 24.70 35.34
C ALA A 356 -47.03 25.00 34.82
N VAL A 357 -47.73 23.99 34.29
CA VAL A 357 -49.14 24.13 33.89
C VAL A 357 -50.01 24.22 35.15
N VAL A 358 -50.60 25.40 35.33
CA VAL A 358 -51.61 25.70 36.36
C VAL A 358 -52.75 24.67 36.27
N PRO A 359 -53.18 24.05 37.38
CA PRO A 359 -54.31 23.13 37.40
C PRO A 359 -55.57 23.78 36.81
N ARG A 360 -56.32 23.03 36.01
CA ARG A 360 -57.52 23.48 35.27
C ARG A 360 -58.65 24.09 36.14
N ALA A 361 -58.53 24.01 37.46
CA ALA A 361 -59.47 24.58 38.42
C ALA A 361 -59.32 26.11 38.61
N ASP A 362 -58.21 26.71 38.16
CA ASP A 362 -57.90 28.13 38.39
C ASP A 362 -58.02 29.01 37.13
N LEU A 363 -58.62 28.50 36.05
CA LEU A 363 -58.89 29.30 34.85
C LEU A 363 -60.19 30.13 35.05
N PRO A 364 -60.18 31.45 34.82
CA PRO A 364 -61.39 32.28 34.90
C PRO A 364 -62.39 31.93 33.80
N GLU A 365 -63.70 31.95 34.12
CA GLU A 365 -64.79 31.65 33.17
C GLU A 365 -64.81 32.63 31.98
N GLU A 366 -65.05 32.10 30.78
CA GLU A 366 -65.12 32.85 29.52
C GLU A 366 -66.27 33.86 29.52
N PRO A 367 -66.05 35.11 29.07
CA PRO A 367 -67.13 36.06 28.87
C PRO A 367 -67.95 35.71 27.61
N ALA A 368 -69.26 35.87 27.72
CA ALA A 368 -70.24 35.60 26.67
C ALA A 368 -69.96 36.39 25.38
N LEU A 369 -70.10 35.68 24.24
CA LEU A 369 -70.05 36.22 22.88
C LEU A 369 -71.09 37.33 22.68
N ALA A 370 -70.60 38.57 22.57
CA ALA A 370 -71.35 39.67 21.99
C ALA A 370 -71.15 39.71 20.47
N GLU A 371 -72.24 40.00 19.77
CA GLU A 371 -72.45 39.89 18.32
C GLU A 371 -71.41 40.62 17.45
N LEU A 372 -70.86 39.90 16.46
CA LEU A 372 -70.10 40.48 15.36
C LEU A 372 -71.06 40.93 14.24
N PRO A 373 -70.97 42.17 13.72
CA PRO A 373 -71.67 42.54 12.50
C PRO A 373 -70.98 41.95 11.26
N ALA A 374 -71.80 41.44 10.34
CA ALA A 374 -71.41 40.92 9.04
C ALA A 374 -71.21 42.04 8.01
N ASP A 375 -70.06 42.09 7.33
CA ASP A 375 -69.94 41.88 5.86
C ASP A 375 -68.46 41.98 5.40
N PRO A 376 -68.11 41.51 4.18
CA PRO A 376 -66.79 41.07 3.82
C PRO A 376 -65.98 42.15 3.08
N LEU A 377 -64.66 42.14 3.26
CA LEU A 377 -63.74 42.82 2.37
C LEU A 377 -62.77 41.82 1.73
N ALA A 378 -62.63 42.00 0.42
CA ALA A 378 -62.06 41.11 -0.59
C ALA A 378 -60.54 40.92 -0.46
N PRO A 379 -59.98 39.85 -1.07
CA PRO A 379 -58.57 39.52 -0.97
C PRO A 379 -57.73 40.40 -1.90
N SER A 380 -57.01 41.36 -1.34
CA SER A 380 -55.91 42.01 -2.03
C SER A 380 -54.80 42.35 -1.03
N GLU A 381 -53.58 42.03 -1.44
CA GLU A 381 -52.29 42.35 -0.77
C GLU A 381 -51.74 41.31 0.21
N ILE A 382 -51.53 40.08 -0.29
CA ILE A 382 -50.35 39.29 0.11
C ILE A 382 -49.39 39.29 -1.08
N VAL A 383 -48.45 40.23 -1.07
CA VAL A 383 -47.32 40.24 -2.01
C VAL A 383 -46.18 39.48 -1.35
N SER A 384 -45.91 38.26 -1.79
CA SER A 384 -44.67 37.56 -1.48
C SER A 384 -43.51 38.18 -2.29
N PRO A 385 -42.35 38.49 -1.68
CA PRO A 385 -41.20 38.96 -2.43
C PRO A 385 -40.64 37.84 -3.33
N PRO A 386 -40.16 38.15 -4.55
CA PRO A 386 -39.62 37.14 -5.47
C PRO A 386 -38.27 36.61 -4.98
N ILE A 387 -38.17 35.28 -4.88
CA ILE A 387 -36.88 34.59 -4.70
C ILE A 387 -36.14 34.66 -6.03
N LYS A 388 -35.06 35.46 -6.10
CA LYS A 388 -34.09 35.38 -7.19
C LYS A 388 -33.34 34.06 -7.08
N ARG A 389 -33.54 33.14 -8.02
CA ARG A 389 -32.61 32.06 -8.30
C ARG A 389 -31.51 32.63 -9.18
N GLU A 390 -30.34 32.90 -8.60
CA GLU A 390 -29.12 33.07 -9.40
C GLU A 390 -28.64 31.69 -9.84
N SER A 391 -28.70 31.47 -11.16
CA SER A 391 -27.95 30.43 -11.86
C SER A 391 -26.48 30.79 -11.83
N VAL A 392 -25.67 30.00 -11.14
CA VAL A 392 -24.21 30.05 -11.27
C VAL A 392 -23.79 28.91 -12.19
N ASP A 393 -23.89 29.18 -13.49
CA ASP A 393 -23.06 28.50 -14.49
C ASP A 393 -21.68 29.17 -14.44
N ALA A 394 -20.77 28.59 -13.65
CA ALA A 394 -19.34 28.86 -13.72
C ALA A 394 -18.60 27.53 -13.52
N PRO A 395 -17.65 27.15 -14.38
CA PRO A 395 -16.88 25.93 -14.18
C PRO A 395 -16.06 26.06 -12.90
N LEU A 396 -16.30 25.19 -11.93
CA LEU A 396 -15.38 24.96 -10.84
C LEU A 396 -14.14 24.27 -11.43
N GLU A 397 -13.08 25.06 -11.66
CA GLU A 397 -11.76 24.51 -11.93
C GLU A 397 -11.35 23.60 -10.76
N ALA A 398 -11.13 22.33 -11.08
CA ALA A 398 -10.62 21.34 -10.14
C ALA A 398 -9.23 21.76 -9.65
N PRO A 399 -8.93 21.73 -8.33
CA PRO A 399 -7.56 21.87 -7.88
C PRO A 399 -6.76 20.64 -8.36
N ALA A 400 -5.79 20.92 -9.23
CA ALA A 400 -4.94 19.96 -9.91
C ALA A 400 -4.18 19.02 -8.93
N GLN A 401 -4.36 17.71 -9.12
CA GLN A 401 -3.47 16.66 -8.60
C GLN A 401 -2.16 16.58 -9.43
N GLU A 402 -1.45 17.70 -9.65
CA GLU A 402 -0.23 17.72 -10.47
C GLU A 402 1.09 17.62 -9.69
N ASN A 403 1.08 17.52 -8.36
CA ASN A 403 2.32 17.61 -7.57
C ASN A 403 3.12 16.31 -7.37
N PHE A 404 2.85 15.24 -8.13
CA PHE A 404 3.63 13.99 -8.05
C PHE A 404 4.49 13.67 -9.28
N LEU A 405 4.48 14.50 -10.34
CA LEU A 405 5.24 14.24 -11.58
C LEU A 405 6.36 15.24 -11.92
N ARG A 406 6.58 16.30 -11.13
CA ARG A 406 7.72 17.22 -11.35
C ARG A 406 8.43 17.53 -10.03
N ALA A 407 9.44 16.73 -9.72
CA ALA A 407 10.58 17.23 -8.99
C ALA A 407 11.68 17.49 -10.03
N ASP A 408 11.69 18.70 -10.58
CA ASP A 408 12.81 19.18 -11.38
C ASP A 408 14.06 19.21 -10.48
N LEU A 409 15.02 18.34 -10.78
CA LEU A 409 16.37 18.45 -10.24
C LEU A 409 17.03 19.66 -10.93
N PRO A 410 17.78 20.50 -10.19
CA PRO A 410 18.45 21.64 -10.81
C PRO A 410 19.44 21.18 -11.88
N ASP A 411 19.40 21.83 -13.04
CA ASP A 411 20.37 21.71 -14.13
C ASP A 411 21.79 21.82 -13.57
N VAL A 412 22.50 20.70 -13.53
CA VAL A 412 23.96 20.71 -13.36
C VAL A 412 24.53 20.87 -14.76
N SER A 413 24.81 22.11 -15.14
CA SER A 413 25.64 22.43 -16.28
C SER A 413 27.01 21.77 -16.11
N VAL A 414 27.28 20.75 -16.92
CA VAL A 414 28.64 20.24 -17.09
C VAL A 414 29.38 21.28 -17.90
N VAL A 415 30.22 22.05 -17.22
CA VAL A 415 31.26 22.86 -17.87
C VAL A 415 32.23 21.89 -18.54
N GLU A 416 32.24 21.88 -19.87
CA GLU A 416 33.33 21.35 -20.66
C GLU A 416 34.59 22.16 -20.34
N ASP A 417 35.60 21.50 -19.76
CA ASP A 417 36.96 22.04 -19.73
C ASP A 417 37.81 21.21 -20.69
N ASP A 418 37.96 21.76 -21.89
CA ASP A 418 38.78 21.25 -22.98
C ASP A 418 40.07 22.09 -23.03
N ALA A 419 41.10 21.68 -22.29
CA ALA A 419 42.48 22.07 -22.56
C ALA A 419 43.49 21.25 -21.74
N ALA A 420 44.12 20.25 -22.34
CA ALA A 420 45.58 20.28 -22.59
C ALA A 420 46.08 18.96 -23.20
N ARG A 421 46.74 19.13 -24.34
CA ARG A 421 47.32 18.10 -25.20
C ARG A 421 48.59 17.48 -24.59
N SER A 422 48.73 16.18 -24.85
CA SER A 422 49.91 15.43 -25.30
C SER A 422 51.25 15.53 -24.53
N ARG A 423 51.76 14.37 -24.08
CA ARG A 423 52.92 13.66 -24.69
C ARG A 423 53.18 12.26 -24.07
N PRO A 424 53.85 11.34 -24.79
CA PRO A 424 53.94 9.91 -24.48
C PRO A 424 55.30 9.51 -23.87
N VAL A 425 55.35 8.39 -23.12
CA VAL A 425 56.59 7.74 -22.65
C VAL A 425 56.38 6.19 -22.60
N PRO A 426 57.40 5.35 -22.88
CA PRO A 426 57.26 4.21 -23.78
C PRO A 426 57.35 2.80 -23.14
N ASP A 427 57.04 1.85 -24.03
CA ASP A 427 57.26 0.40 -24.07
C ASP A 427 58.39 -0.19 -23.20
N ALA A 428 58.05 -1.22 -22.42
CA ALA A 428 59.01 -2.18 -21.86
C ALA A 428 58.37 -3.57 -21.72
N ARG A 429 58.75 -4.48 -22.62
CA ARG A 429 58.48 -5.93 -22.58
C ARG A 429 59.17 -6.62 -21.40
N PRO A 430 58.67 -7.79 -20.95
CA PRO A 430 59.27 -8.55 -19.85
C PRO A 430 60.41 -9.48 -20.32
N LYS A 431 61.45 -9.61 -19.49
CA LYS A 431 62.46 -10.69 -19.58
C LYS A 431 62.05 -11.85 -18.65
N ARG A 432 61.96 -13.07 -19.21
CA ARG A 432 62.13 -14.34 -18.46
C ARG A 432 63.60 -14.76 -18.48
N PRO A 433 64.09 -15.53 -17.50
CA PRO A 433 65.24 -16.40 -17.71
C PRO A 433 64.85 -17.89 -17.71
N VAL A 434 65.43 -18.55 -18.73
CA VAL A 434 65.75 -19.98 -18.97
C VAL A 434 64.61 -21.00 -18.94
#